data_AF-A0A270BWF5-F1
#
_entry.id   AF-A0A270BWF5-F1
#
_cell.length_a   1.000
_cell.length_b   1.000
_cell.length_c   1.000
_cell.angle_alpha   90.00
_cell.angle_beta   90.00
_cell.angle_gamma   90.00
#
_symmetry.space_group_name_H-M   'P 1'
#
loop_
_entity.id
_entity.type
_entity.pdbx_description
1 polymer ?
#
loop_
_entity_poly.entity_id
_entity_poly.type
_entity_poly.pdbx_seq_one_letter_code
_entity_poly.pdbx_strand_id
1 'polypeptide(L)'
;MKQPYRVLCTLLVLYGSLLPAAYGQTCAGEGEAARPPAQTDDATKGYAVNDLWQACGQVWRAASVKAGAADWQAVQASGLPADSFGAHTVFAGGTTRMVSGYTGHALDVALTVRGQPISQTLDITVDGQLDTAPLGARDQGTFAVVTRVYDQSGHGNDLQAVPGKAVVHIGETQVNGLPALSWGEENGPGGFVLPAHTHVDSGSFFFGTTGAYASSNSGYAAYPVPLMLGQGGHEFKVYFGGYQLDGFVHVSDSANPDQRLNLVVTNAPATFSVWAQAATYHVQSGNMRAAGRGRIDVPALQGGYIGFNADGGAWFSQGRNSGIWTGLVLADHVNNAAAVEQFRVASVRQGRQVPQIRNALVVLGDSRSEGFRVADGQNWPRLAQAYGQYQSYNLAVSGATTRHLVGMLPAAAQVAAHSGNRVAVVFGGYNDHLDQNHIGYDETLANLHKIIQNLQAMKYYVVLVAEAPTDSVLRGKIMSALASGALPADATVDPFAPGQVLSNPANTQYWDKDFTHFTAQGQAELARQIWSSIRAGFAQSGHRE
;
A
#
# COMPACT_ATOMS: atom_id res chain seq x y z
N MET A 1 -80.27 30.46 -3.74
CA MET A 1 -79.34 30.98 -4.77
C MET A 1 -77.93 30.98 -4.20
N LYS A 2 -76.94 30.85 -5.09
CA LYS A 2 -75.61 30.25 -4.90
C LYS A 2 -74.57 31.14 -4.19
N GLN A 3 -73.63 30.45 -3.50
CA GLN A 3 -72.18 30.73 -3.30
C GLN A 3 -71.77 31.95 -2.43
N PRO A 4 -70.61 31.91 -1.71
CA PRO A 4 -69.29 31.45 -2.22
C PRO A 4 -68.45 30.53 -1.31
N TYR A 5 -67.45 29.91 -1.96
CA TYR A 5 -66.42 29.03 -1.39
C TYR A 5 -65.36 29.81 -0.61
N ARG A 6 -64.93 29.28 0.56
CA ARG A 6 -63.75 29.70 1.31
C ARG A 6 -62.67 28.61 1.19
N VAL A 7 -61.48 28.99 0.74
CA VAL A 7 -60.26 28.17 0.78
C VAL A 7 -59.47 28.55 2.04
N LEU A 8 -59.06 27.53 2.79
CA LEU A 8 -58.41 27.62 4.08
C LEU A 8 -56.92 27.98 3.94
N CYS A 9 -56.46 28.96 4.72
CA CYS A 9 -55.05 29.28 4.94
C CYS A 9 -54.34 28.17 5.71
N THR A 10 -53.11 27.81 5.31
CA THR A 10 -52.14 27.17 6.21
C THR A 10 -50.79 27.86 6.01
N LEU A 11 -50.36 28.63 7.00
CA LEU A 11 -48.98 29.12 7.14
C LEU A 11 -48.07 27.92 7.41
N LEU A 12 -47.03 27.74 6.60
CA LEU A 12 -45.90 26.86 6.92
C LEU A 12 -44.67 27.73 7.22
N VAL A 13 -44.21 27.68 8.47
CA VAL A 13 -43.01 28.33 8.96
C VAL A 13 -41.80 27.55 8.47
N LEU A 14 -40.95 28.18 7.66
CA LEU A 14 -39.64 27.67 7.25
C LEU A 14 -38.63 27.87 8.38
N TYR A 15 -38.35 26.82 9.15
CA TYR A 15 -37.11 26.68 9.92
C TYR A 15 -36.13 25.84 9.10
N GLY A 16 -35.18 26.50 8.43
CA GLY A 16 -34.04 25.85 7.80
C GLY A 16 -32.97 25.57 8.85
N SER A 17 -33.01 24.40 9.48
CA SER A 17 -31.89 23.86 10.25
C SER A 17 -30.94 23.13 9.30
N LEU A 18 -29.75 23.68 9.13
CA LEU A 18 -28.56 23.03 8.59
C LEU A 18 -28.28 21.75 9.37
N LEU A 19 -28.44 20.58 8.73
CA LEU A 19 -27.90 19.31 9.21
C LEU A 19 -26.65 18.99 8.39
N PRO A 20 -25.52 18.58 9.01
CA PRO A 20 -24.40 18.05 8.27
C PRO A 20 -24.80 16.72 7.62
N ALA A 21 -24.43 16.54 6.35
CA ALA A 21 -24.67 15.31 5.61
C ALA A 21 -23.97 14.13 6.32
N ALA A 22 -24.73 13.36 7.09
CA ALA A 22 -24.28 12.08 7.59
C ALA A 22 -24.18 11.12 6.39
N TYR A 23 -22.96 10.70 6.06
CA TYR A 23 -22.72 9.60 5.15
C TYR A 23 -23.49 8.36 5.65
N GLY A 24 -24.64 8.06 5.04
CA GLY A 24 -25.36 6.82 5.27
C GLY A 24 -24.58 5.66 4.66
N GLN A 25 -23.62 5.10 5.40
CA GLN A 25 -23.05 3.80 5.07
C GLN A 25 -24.00 2.71 5.57
N THR A 26 -24.61 1.97 4.65
CA THR A 26 -25.31 0.74 4.97
C THR A 26 -24.28 -0.36 5.27
N CYS A 27 -24.56 -1.20 6.27
CA CYS A 27 -23.77 -2.38 6.61
C CYS A 27 -23.96 -3.51 5.56
N ALA A 28 -23.81 -3.18 4.28
CA ALA A 28 -23.91 -4.15 3.20
C ALA A 28 -22.53 -4.77 2.95
N GLY A 29 -22.15 -5.72 3.80
CA GLY A 29 -20.93 -6.51 3.65
C GLY A 29 -21.03 -7.83 4.43
N GLU A 30 -20.20 -8.80 4.08
CA GLU A 30 -20.08 -10.08 4.80
C GLU A 30 -18.76 -10.11 5.61
N GLY A 31 -18.76 -10.81 6.75
CA GLY A 31 -17.56 -11.02 7.56
C GLY A 31 -17.17 -9.87 8.52
N GLU A 32 -15.93 -9.87 8.99
CA GLU A 32 -15.39 -8.94 10.01
C GLU A 32 -15.41 -7.46 9.56
N ALA A 33 -15.45 -7.19 8.26
CA ALA A 33 -15.55 -5.83 7.72
C ALA A 33 -16.94 -5.18 7.91
N ALA A 34 -17.97 -5.97 8.24
CA ALA A 34 -19.35 -5.52 8.26
C ALA A 34 -20.01 -5.54 9.66
N ARG A 35 -19.26 -5.93 10.70
CA ARG A 35 -19.76 -6.00 12.08
C ARG A 35 -18.93 -5.16 13.05
N PRO A 36 -19.54 -4.62 14.11
CA PRO A 36 -18.80 -4.13 15.27
C PRO A 36 -17.92 -5.22 15.91
N PRO A 37 -16.86 -4.83 16.65
CA PRO A 37 -16.08 -5.78 17.42
C PRO A 37 -16.89 -6.38 18.59
N ALA A 38 -16.55 -7.61 18.97
CA ALA A 38 -17.08 -8.36 20.08
C ALA A 38 -15.99 -8.67 21.11
N GLN A 39 -16.38 -9.17 22.29
CA GLN A 39 -15.42 -9.54 23.34
C GLN A 39 -14.45 -10.65 22.94
N THR A 40 -14.83 -11.46 21.94
CA THR A 40 -14.00 -12.53 21.37
C THR A 40 -13.01 -12.05 20.31
N ASP A 41 -13.08 -10.79 19.90
CA ASP A 41 -12.05 -10.15 19.07
C ASP A 41 -10.90 -9.71 19.98
N ASP A 42 -10.16 -10.70 20.49
CA ASP A 42 -9.18 -10.55 21.56
C ASP A 42 -7.76 -11.03 21.17
N ALA A 43 -6.85 -11.12 22.15
CA ALA A 43 -5.47 -11.54 21.90
C ALA A 43 -5.33 -12.94 21.29
N THR A 44 -6.29 -13.85 21.49
CA THR A 44 -6.28 -15.18 20.85
C THR A 44 -6.51 -15.09 19.35
N LYS A 45 -7.10 -14.00 18.86
CA LYS A 45 -7.28 -13.68 17.43
C LYS A 45 -6.21 -12.74 16.88
N GLY A 46 -5.17 -12.45 17.67
CA GLY A 46 -4.06 -11.60 17.27
C GLY A 46 -4.36 -10.10 17.36
N TYR A 47 -5.36 -9.70 18.16
CA TYR A 47 -5.60 -8.29 18.44
C TYR A 47 -4.72 -7.79 19.60
N ALA A 48 -4.28 -6.54 19.51
CA ALA A 48 -3.46 -5.86 20.50
C ALA A 48 -4.15 -4.59 21.03
N VAL A 49 -3.72 -4.10 22.19
CA VAL A 49 -4.16 -2.79 22.71
C VAL A 49 -3.79 -1.70 21.71
N ASN A 50 -4.73 -0.78 21.47
CA ASN A 50 -4.70 0.29 20.47
C ASN A 50 -4.92 -0.14 19.02
N ASP A 51 -5.24 -1.41 18.75
CA ASP A 51 -5.73 -1.80 17.43
C ASP A 51 -7.02 -1.04 17.11
N LEU A 52 -7.12 -0.60 15.86
CA LEU A 52 -8.33 0.00 15.32
C LEU A 52 -9.18 -1.06 14.63
N TRP A 53 -10.49 -0.85 14.70
CA TRP A 53 -11.54 -1.59 14.00
C TRP A 53 -12.47 -0.60 13.31
N GLN A 54 -12.93 -0.89 12.10
CA GLN A 54 -13.92 -0.07 11.42
C GLN A 54 -15.05 -0.92 10.83
N ALA A 55 -16.28 -0.50 11.11
CA ALA A 55 -17.49 -1.08 10.56
C ALA A 55 -18.59 -0.01 10.51
N CYS A 56 -19.32 0.06 9.40
CA CYS A 56 -20.46 0.95 9.20
C CYS A 56 -20.20 2.43 9.58
N GLY A 57 -19.04 2.97 9.19
CA GLY A 57 -18.66 4.37 9.43
C GLY A 57 -18.21 4.71 10.86
N GLN A 58 -18.29 3.75 11.78
CA GLN A 58 -17.82 3.87 13.14
C GLN A 58 -16.44 3.20 13.30
N VAL A 59 -15.61 3.77 14.16
CA VAL A 59 -14.28 3.25 14.49
C VAL A 59 -14.25 2.90 15.98
N TRP A 60 -13.61 1.79 16.31
CA TRP A 60 -13.34 1.36 17.68
C TRP A 60 -11.83 1.22 17.88
N ARG A 61 -11.41 1.36 19.14
CA ARG A 61 -10.07 1.09 19.61
C ARG A 61 -10.10 0.02 20.67
N ALA A 62 -9.21 -0.96 20.58
CA ALA A 62 -9.01 -1.94 21.64
C ALA A 62 -8.37 -1.27 22.87
N ALA A 63 -9.13 -1.13 23.95
CA ALA A 63 -8.63 -0.66 25.24
C ALA A 63 -7.99 -1.79 26.05
N SER A 64 -8.51 -3.01 25.91
CA SER A 64 -7.90 -4.24 26.42
C SER A 64 -8.24 -5.43 25.50
N VAL A 65 -7.38 -6.45 25.46
CA VAL A 65 -7.52 -7.60 24.55
C VAL A 65 -7.34 -8.93 25.30
N LYS A 66 -7.80 -9.03 26.54
CA LYS A 66 -7.68 -10.29 27.32
C LYS A 66 -8.45 -11.41 26.62
N ALA A 67 -7.93 -12.64 26.67
CA ALA A 67 -8.58 -13.81 26.07
C ALA A 67 -10.04 -13.96 26.56
N GLY A 68 -10.97 -14.02 25.62
CA GLY A 68 -12.43 -14.07 25.81
C GLY A 68 -13.08 -12.76 26.32
N ALA A 69 -12.30 -11.69 26.51
CA ALA A 69 -12.73 -10.50 27.24
C ALA A 69 -12.04 -9.22 26.73
N ALA A 70 -12.06 -8.99 25.41
CA ALA A 70 -11.63 -7.72 24.84
C ALA A 70 -12.61 -6.59 25.20
N ASP A 71 -12.05 -5.41 25.45
CA ASP A 71 -12.79 -4.15 25.60
C ASP A 71 -12.50 -3.25 24.41
N TRP A 72 -13.53 -2.99 23.62
CA TRP A 72 -13.47 -2.15 22.42
C TRP A 72 -14.28 -0.88 22.64
N GLN A 73 -13.59 0.25 22.60
CA GLN A 73 -14.19 1.55 22.87
C GLN A 73 -14.41 2.29 21.55
N ALA A 74 -15.62 2.79 21.33
CA ALA A 74 -15.90 3.64 20.18
C ALA A 74 -15.03 4.91 20.26
N VAL A 75 -14.35 5.23 19.16
CA VAL A 75 -13.54 6.44 19.05
C VAL A 75 -14.11 7.34 17.97
N GLN A 76 -14.26 8.62 18.30
CA GLN A 76 -14.68 9.64 17.34
C GLN A 76 -13.45 10.28 16.72
N ALA A 77 -13.47 10.41 15.39
CA ALA A 77 -12.51 11.25 14.69
C ALA A 77 -12.83 12.72 15.02
N SER A 78 -11.82 13.50 15.40
CA SER A 78 -11.99 14.95 15.63
C SER A 78 -12.21 15.76 14.35
N GLY A 79 -11.97 15.17 13.18
CA GLY A 79 -12.09 15.82 11.88
C GLY A 79 -11.62 14.89 10.75
N LEU A 80 -11.08 15.50 9.69
CA LEU A 80 -10.35 14.83 8.62
C LEU A 80 -8.87 14.67 9.00
N PRO A 81 -8.09 13.83 8.30
CA PRO A 81 -6.78 13.40 8.77
C PRO A 81 -5.84 14.56 9.16
N ALA A 82 -5.77 15.61 8.35
CA ALA A 82 -4.87 16.74 8.57
C ALA A 82 -5.34 17.68 9.70
N ASP A 83 -6.63 17.67 10.06
CA ASP A 83 -7.15 18.49 11.17
C ASP A 83 -6.51 18.10 12.52
N SER A 84 -5.98 16.88 12.61
CA SER A 84 -5.34 16.33 13.81
C SER A 84 -4.11 17.11 14.27
N PHE A 85 -3.47 17.86 13.36
CA PHE A 85 -2.28 18.66 13.65
C PHE A 85 -2.58 20.17 13.70
N GLY A 86 -3.80 20.59 13.34
CA GLY A 86 -4.22 21.99 13.38
C GLY A 86 -3.28 22.92 12.62
N ALA A 87 -2.81 23.98 13.28
CA ALA A 87 -1.91 24.97 12.69
C ALA A 87 -0.52 24.40 12.30
N HIS A 88 -0.17 23.20 12.75
CA HIS A 88 1.11 22.56 12.42
C HIS A 88 1.07 21.79 11.10
N THR A 89 -0.10 21.63 10.49
CA THR A 89 -0.20 21.03 9.15
C THR A 89 0.45 21.97 8.14
N VAL A 90 1.66 21.64 7.71
CA VAL A 90 2.40 22.41 6.68
C VAL A 90 1.98 22.01 5.27
N PHE A 91 1.54 20.78 5.06
CA PHE A 91 0.97 20.34 3.79
C PHE A 91 -0.10 19.28 4.03
N ALA A 92 -1.21 19.38 3.30
CA ALA A 92 -2.17 18.31 3.18
C ALA A 92 -2.71 18.27 1.76
N GLY A 93 -2.71 17.12 1.09
CA GLY A 93 -3.15 17.04 -0.30
C GLY A 93 -3.40 15.62 -0.79
N GLY A 94 -4.00 15.48 -1.96
CA GLY A 94 -4.33 14.18 -2.56
C GLY A 94 -5.63 14.22 -3.35
N THR A 95 -6.18 13.03 -3.61
CA THR A 95 -7.42 12.83 -4.37
C THR A 95 -8.67 12.90 -3.49
N THR A 96 -8.49 13.08 -2.19
CA THR A 96 -9.56 13.20 -1.22
C THR A 96 -9.36 14.45 -0.36
N ARG A 97 -10.43 14.95 0.23
CA ARG A 97 -10.38 16.08 1.17
C ARG A 97 -9.58 15.70 2.43
N MET A 98 -8.47 16.35 2.70
CA MET A 98 -7.64 16.07 3.89
C MET A 98 -7.91 17.02 5.06
N VAL A 99 -8.51 18.20 4.77
CA VAL A 99 -8.81 19.28 5.74
C VAL A 99 -10.31 19.56 5.75
N SER A 100 -10.91 19.69 6.94
CA SER A 100 -12.36 19.93 7.07
C SER A 100 -12.82 21.18 6.33
N GLY A 101 -13.89 21.04 5.54
CA GLY A 101 -14.47 22.15 4.76
C GLY A 101 -13.75 22.49 3.46
N TYR A 102 -12.60 21.86 3.14
CA TYR A 102 -11.86 22.18 1.91
C TYR A 102 -12.60 21.79 0.63
N THR A 103 -12.73 22.74 -0.29
CA THR A 103 -13.17 22.53 -1.68
C THR A 103 -12.34 23.44 -2.57
N GLY A 104 -11.90 22.94 -3.72
CA GLY A 104 -11.02 23.70 -4.61
C GLY A 104 -10.01 22.79 -5.30
N HIS A 105 -8.97 23.37 -5.87
CA HIS A 105 -7.98 22.65 -6.66
C HIS A 105 -7.33 21.51 -5.88
N ALA A 106 -7.25 20.33 -6.48
CA ALA A 106 -6.65 19.13 -5.91
C ALA A 106 -5.35 18.81 -6.64
N LEU A 107 -5.41 18.76 -7.98
CA LEU A 107 -4.32 18.34 -8.85
C LEU A 107 -4.25 19.20 -10.10
N ASP A 108 -3.04 19.51 -10.57
CA ASP A 108 -2.83 19.78 -11.99
C ASP A 108 -2.34 18.49 -12.66
N VAL A 109 -2.88 18.20 -13.85
CA VAL A 109 -2.53 17.02 -14.64
C VAL A 109 -2.25 17.39 -16.09
N ALA A 110 -1.26 16.73 -16.68
CA ALA A 110 -1.03 16.72 -18.11
C ALA A 110 -1.81 15.55 -18.74
N LEU A 111 -2.70 15.88 -19.68
CA LEU A 111 -3.46 14.92 -20.48
C LEU A 111 -2.96 14.97 -21.93
N THR A 112 -2.93 13.82 -22.61
CA THR A 112 -2.80 13.81 -24.07
C THR A 112 -4.20 13.85 -24.68
N VAL A 113 -4.51 14.88 -25.46
CA VAL A 113 -5.79 15.05 -26.15
C VAL A 113 -5.51 15.37 -27.62
N ARG A 114 -6.01 14.51 -28.52
CA ARG A 114 -5.75 14.60 -29.97
C ARG A 114 -4.25 14.66 -30.28
N GLY A 115 -3.45 13.88 -29.55
CA GLY A 115 -2.00 13.80 -29.68
C GLY A 115 -1.23 14.99 -29.12
N GLN A 116 -1.88 15.92 -28.41
CA GLN A 116 -1.23 17.10 -27.82
C GLN A 116 -1.33 17.10 -26.30
N PRO A 117 -0.27 17.48 -25.57
CA PRO A 117 -0.34 17.64 -24.12
C PRO A 117 -1.15 18.89 -23.78
N ILE A 118 -2.14 18.75 -22.91
CA ILE A 118 -2.91 19.85 -22.32
C ILE A 118 -2.81 19.78 -20.80
N SER A 119 -2.80 20.95 -20.14
CA SER A 119 -2.90 21.02 -18.68
C SER A 119 -4.37 21.10 -18.28
N GLN A 120 -4.75 20.28 -17.31
CA GLN A 120 -6.09 20.26 -16.75
C GLN A 120 -5.99 20.31 -15.22
N THR A 121 -6.77 21.16 -14.59
CA THR A 121 -6.90 21.19 -13.13
C THR A 121 -8.12 20.34 -12.73
N LEU A 122 -7.95 19.56 -11.66
CA LEU A 122 -8.98 18.72 -11.07
C LEU A 122 -9.24 19.21 -9.64
N ASP A 123 -10.51 19.28 -9.25
CA ASP A 123 -10.93 19.86 -7.97
C ASP A 123 -11.43 18.80 -6.98
N ILE A 124 -11.30 19.08 -5.68
CA ILE A 124 -12.08 18.40 -4.64
C ILE A 124 -13.47 19.04 -4.59
N THR A 125 -14.51 18.25 -4.83
CA THR A 125 -15.90 18.73 -4.81
C THR A 125 -16.43 18.89 -3.38
N VAL A 126 -17.65 19.42 -3.26
CA VAL A 126 -18.36 19.61 -1.98
C VAL A 126 -18.55 18.30 -1.19
N ASP A 127 -18.56 17.15 -1.86
CA ASP A 127 -18.64 15.82 -1.25
C ASP A 127 -17.29 15.26 -0.76
N GLY A 128 -16.21 16.03 -0.94
CA GLY A 128 -14.85 15.66 -0.53
C GLY A 128 -14.13 14.69 -1.45
N GLN A 129 -14.65 14.44 -2.66
CA GLN A 129 -14.07 13.58 -3.68
C GLN A 129 -13.41 14.39 -4.81
N LEU A 130 -12.47 13.79 -5.53
CA LEU A 130 -11.89 14.35 -6.75
C LEU A 130 -12.92 14.37 -7.88
N ASP A 131 -13.08 15.51 -8.55
CA ASP A 131 -13.76 15.57 -9.84
C ASP A 131 -12.91 14.93 -10.92
N THR A 132 -13.28 13.70 -11.30
CA THR A 132 -12.60 12.95 -12.36
C THR A 132 -13.23 13.14 -13.73
N ALA A 133 -14.32 13.90 -13.87
CA ALA A 133 -14.99 14.08 -15.16
C ALA A 133 -14.04 14.60 -16.25
N PRO A 134 -13.10 15.54 -15.98
CA PRO A 134 -12.17 16.02 -17.00
C PRO A 134 -11.22 14.95 -17.56
N LEU A 135 -10.97 13.86 -16.82
CA LEU A 135 -10.07 12.79 -17.26
C LEU A 135 -10.60 12.04 -18.49
N GLY A 136 -11.91 12.07 -18.74
CA GLY A 136 -12.55 11.40 -19.88
C GLY A 136 -12.18 12.00 -21.24
N ALA A 137 -11.57 13.19 -21.29
CA ALA A 137 -11.13 13.81 -22.54
C ALA A 137 -9.82 13.23 -23.10
N ARG A 138 -9.10 12.43 -22.30
CA ARG A 138 -7.79 11.86 -22.60
C ARG A 138 -7.86 10.82 -23.73
N ASP A 139 -6.86 10.83 -24.61
CA ASP A 139 -6.70 9.85 -25.68
C ASP A 139 -6.53 8.42 -25.11
N GLN A 140 -7.16 7.44 -25.76
CA GLN A 140 -7.07 6.04 -25.35
C GLN A 140 -5.61 5.55 -25.35
N GLY A 141 -5.22 4.84 -24.29
CA GLY A 141 -3.86 4.30 -24.15
C GLY A 141 -2.81 5.32 -23.69
N THR A 142 -3.23 6.53 -23.31
CA THR A 142 -2.35 7.53 -22.68
C THR A 142 -2.67 7.69 -21.20
N PHE A 143 -1.75 8.30 -20.44
CA PHE A 143 -1.88 8.53 -19.00
C PHE A 143 -2.23 9.99 -18.66
N ALA A 144 -2.82 10.19 -17.49
CA ALA A 144 -3.05 11.50 -16.90
C ALA A 144 -1.95 11.74 -15.87
N VAL A 145 -0.90 12.45 -16.28
CA VAL A 145 0.31 12.62 -15.48
C VAL A 145 0.11 13.78 -14.51
N VAL A 146 0.26 13.54 -13.21
CA VAL A 146 0.12 14.55 -12.17
C VAL A 146 1.37 15.43 -12.17
N THR A 147 1.18 16.73 -12.37
CA THR A 147 2.26 17.73 -12.38
C THR A 147 2.30 18.54 -11.09
N ARG A 148 1.17 18.64 -10.37
CA ARG A 148 1.05 19.31 -9.08
C ARG A 148 0.04 18.64 -8.18
N VAL A 149 0.30 18.63 -6.87
CA VAL A 149 -0.68 18.37 -5.81
C VAL A 149 -0.87 19.63 -4.99
N TYR A 150 -2.08 20.17 -4.97
CA TYR A 150 -2.39 21.40 -4.25
C TYR A 150 -2.47 21.19 -2.75
N ASP A 151 -1.98 22.18 -2.00
CA ASP A 151 -2.02 22.22 -0.54
C ASP A 151 -3.38 22.68 -0.02
N GLN A 152 -4.11 21.73 0.55
CA GLN A 152 -5.41 21.93 1.18
C GLN A 152 -5.32 22.60 2.56
N SER A 153 -4.13 22.72 3.15
CA SER A 153 -3.94 23.37 4.45
C SER A 153 -4.03 24.89 4.39
N GLY A 154 -3.91 25.47 3.19
CA GLY A 154 -3.97 26.92 2.96
C GLY A 154 -2.63 27.63 3.13
N HIS A 155 -1.52 26.90 3.30
CA HIS A 155 -0.17 27.48 3.42
C HIS A 155 0.53 27.66 2.07
N GLY A 156 -0.05 27.15 0.98
CA GLY A 156 0.50 27.29 -0.38
C GLY A 156 1.73 26.42 -0.62
N ASN A 157 1.92 25.38 0.18
CA ASN A 157 3.04 24.45 0.05
C ASN A 157 2.76 23.35 -1.01
N ASP A 158 2.26 23.75 -2.19
CA ASP A 158 1.90 22.82 -3.26
C ASP A 158 3.10 21.93 -3.64
N LEU A 159 2.87 20.62 -3.76
CA LEU A 159 3.90 19.71 -4.24
C LEU A 159 3.98 19.77 -5.76
N GLN A 160 5.18 19.94 -6.30
CA GLN A 160 5.40 19.88 -7.75
C GLN A 160 6.00 18.53 -8.12
N ALA A 161 5.61 17.99 -9.28
CA ALA A 161 6.28 16.82 -9.83
C ALA A 161 7.78 17.10 -9.99
N VAL A 162 8.61 16.07 -9.78
CA VAL A 162 10.06 16.20 -9.98
C VAL A 162 10.33 16.65 -11.42
N PRO A 163 11.11 17.73 -11.63
CA PRO A 163 11.42 18.21 -12.98
C PRO A 163 12.00 17.10 -13.86
N GLY A 164 11.40 16.89 -15.03
CA GLY A 164 11.79 15.83 -15.98
C GLY A 164 11.44 14.40 -15.55
N LYS A 165 10.76 14.22 -14.41
CA LYS A 165 10.38 12.92 -13.82
C LYS A 165 8.95 12.95 -13.25
N ALA A 166 8.00 13.49 -14.03
CA ALA A 166 6.59 13.42 -13.71
C ALA A 166 6.05 12.03 -14.09
N VAL A 167 6.02 11.13 -13.10
CA VAL A 167 5.71 9.69 -13.30
C VAL A 167 4.43 9.24 -12.60
N VAL A 168 3.86 10.09 -11.75
CA VAL A 168 2.65 9.79 -10.99
C VAL A 168 1.44 10.02 -11.88
N HIS A 169 0.55 9.04 -11.93
CA HIS A 169 -0.69 9.08 -12.68
C HIS A 169 -1.92 9.24 -11.77
N ILE A 170 -3.04 9.62 -12.37
CA ILE A 170 -4.37 9.59 -11.74
C ILE A 170 -5.38 8.88 -12.66
N GLY A 171 -6.31 8.15 -12.06
CA GLY A 171 -7.38 7.44 -12.77
C GLY A 171 -7.02 6.01 -13.20
N GLU A 172 -5.79 5.56 -12.96
CA GLU A 172 -5.33 4.21 -13.33
C GLU A 172 -5.69 3.14 -12.30
N THR A 173 -5.87 3.55 -11.04
CA THR A 173 -6.22 2.65 -9.94
C THR A 173 -7.04 3.34 -8.86
N GLN A 174 -7.60 2.54 -7.96
CA GLN A 174 -8.44 3.00 -6.87
C GLN A 174 -8.10 2.29 -5.56
N VAL A 175 -8.35 2.98 -4.44
CA VAL A 175 -8.32 2.43 -3.10
C VAL A 175 -9.72 2.53 -2.51
N ASN A 176 -10.35 1.40 -2.20
CA ASN A 176 -11.70 1.35 -1.64
C ASN A 176 -12.74 2.16 -2.45
N GLY A 177 -12.61 2.16 -3.77
CA GLY A 177 -13.49 2.88 -4.71
C GLY A 177 -13.12 4.36 -4.92
N LEU A 178 -12.05 4.85 -4.29
CA LEU A 178 -11.57 6.22 -4.42
C LEU A 178 -10.43 6.28 -5.45
N PRO A 179 -10.44 7.21 -6.42
CA PRO A 179 -9.30 7.45 -7.30
C PRO A 179 -8.03 7.67 -6.50
N ALA A 180 -6.91 7.08 -6.92
CA ALA A 180 -5.63 7.23 -6.24
C ALA A 180 -4.57 7.81 -7.17
N LEU A 181 -3.65 8.58 -6.59
CA LEU A 181 -2.34 8.85 -7.16
C LEU A 181 -1.61 7.51 -7.24
N SER A 182 -1.09 7.15 -8.40
CA SER A 182 -0.41 5.88 -8.58
C SER A 182 0.82 5.99 -9.45
N TRP A 183 1.75 5.09 -9.22
CA TRP A 183 2.86 4.80 -10.10
C TRP A 183 3.29 3.37 -9.83
N GLY A 184 4.14 2.82 -10.69
CA GLY A 184 4.76 1.52 -10.50
C GLY A 184 6.07 1.40 -11.25
N GLU A 185 6.51 0.16 -11.46
CA GLU A 185 7.83 -0.13 -12.00
C GLU A 185 8.04 0.45 -13.40
N GLU A 186 7.04 0.35 -14.29
CA GLU A 186 7.13 0.88 -15.67
C GLU A 186 7.17 2.41 -15.72
N ASN A 187 6.63 3.09 -14.70
CA ASN A 187 6.62 4.56 -14.65
C ASN A 187 8.03 5.14 -14.42
N GLY A 188 8.91 4.39 -13.76
CA GLY A 188 10.26 4.80 -13.40
C GLY A 188 10.35 5.73 -12.17
N PRO A 189 11.55 6.25 -11.86
CA PRO A 189 11.78 7.15 -10.74
C PRO A 189 11.10 8.50 -10.90
N GLY A 190 10.46 8.96 -9.83
CA GLY A 190 9.79 10.25 -9.77
C GLY A 190 8.75 10.30 -8.64
N GLY A 191 8.11 11.45 -8.50
CA GLY A 191 7.23 11.78 -7.39
C GLY A 191 7.12 13.29 -7.28
N PHE A 192 7.15 13.82 -6.07
CA PHE A 192 6.96 15.24 -5.82
C PHE A 192 8.04 15.86 -4.94
N VAL A 193 8.44 17.08 -5.25
CA VAL A 193 9.40 17.87 -4.48
C VAL A 193 8.63 18.77 -3.51
N LEU A 194 9.09 18.81 -2.26
CA LEU A 194 8.61 19.79 -1.29
C LEU A 194 9.17 21.17 -1.64
N PRO A 195 8.38 22.26 -1.54
CA PRO A 195 8.90 23.60 -1.74
C PRO A 195 10.14 23.86 -0.87
N ALA A 196 11.12 24.57 -1.43
CA ALA A 196 12.40 24.81 -0.74
C ALA A 196 12.25 25.61 0.57
N HIS A 197 11.14 26.31 0.76
CA HIS A 197 10.82 27.07 1.96
C HIS A 197 9.99 26.28 2.98
N THR A 198 9.63 25.03 2.69
CA THR A 198 8.96 24.16 3.67
C THR A 198 9.98 23.69 4.69
N HIS A 199 9.68 23.86 5.98
CA HIS A 199 10.53 23.46 7.08
C HIS A 199 9.76 22.56 8.06
N VAL A 200 10.46 21.60 8.65
CA VAL A 200 9.93 20.80 9.76
C VAL A 200 10.99 20.65 10.86
N ASP A 201 10.57 20.57 12.11
CA ASP A 201 11.47 20.33 13.24
C ASP A 201 11.99 18.88 13.20
N SER A 202 13.32 18.72 13.24
CA SER A 202 13.97 17.41 13.12
C SER A 202 13.62 16.44 14.25
N GLY A 203 13.22 16.95 15.42
CA GLY A 203 12.83 16.17 16.58
C GLY A 203 11.32 16.02 16.77
N SER A 204 10.49 16.61 15.92
CA SER A 204 9.03 16.57 16.13
C SER A 204 8.15 16.55 14.88
N PHE A 205 8.67 16.34 13.67
CA PHE A 205 7.82 16.30 12.47
C PHE A 205 6.87 15.09 12.42
N PHE A 206 5.84 15.18 11.58
CA PHE A 206 4.99 14.04 11.17
C PHE A 206 4.81 14.00 9.66
N PHE A 207 4.84 12.79 9.10
CA PHE A 207 4.38 12.50 7.75
C PHE A 207 3.44 11.30 7.76
N GLY A 208 2.35 11.38 6.99
CA GLY A 208 1.39 10.29 6.86
C GLY A 208 0.79 10.21 5.47
N THR A 209 0.48 8.99 5.05
CA THR A 209 -0.23 8.70 3.81
C THR A 209 -1.49 7.88 4.07
N THR A 210 -2.52 8.10 3.25
CA THR A 210 -3.68 7.21 3.13
C THR A 210 -3.63 6.55 1.75
N GLY A 211 -3.98 5.27 1.68
CA GLY A 211 -3.94 4.52 0.42
C GLY A 211 -3.41 3.11 0.63
N ALA A 212 -2.48 2.69 -0.23
CA ALA A 212 -1.81 1.40 -0.23
C ALA A 212 -0.43 1.52 -0.90
N TYR A 213 0.28 0.40 -0.95
CA TYR A 213 1.50 0.20 -1.74
C TYR A 213 1.33 -1.09 -2.54
N ALA A 214 1.89 -1.21 -3.74
CA ALA A 214 1.79 -2.47 -4.49
C ALA A 214 2.94 -3.45 -4.21
N SER A 215 4.06 -2.98 -3.65
CA SER A 215 5.14 -3.83 -3.13
C SER A 215 5.62 -3.34 -1.77
N SER A 216 6.05 -4.26 -0.91
CA SER A 216 6.57 -4.00 0.44
C SER A 216 8.08 -4.25 0.56
N ASN A 217 8.74 -4.55 -0.56
CA ASN A 217 10.17 -4.79 -0.65
C ASN A 217 10.72 -4.16 -1.94
N SER A 218 12.05 -4.04 -2.07
CA SER A 218 12.67 -3.73 -3.37
C SER A 218 14.17 -4.02 -3.39
N GLY A 219 14.71 -4.07 -4.60
CA GLY A 219 16.07 -4.45 -4.99
C GLY A 219 17.21 -3.52 -4.54
N TYR A 220 18.45 -3.94 -4.80
CA TYR A 220 19.63 -3.08 -4.72
C TYR A 220 19.43 -1.85 -5.62
N ALA A 221 19.78 -0.65 -5.13
CA ALA A 221 19.58 0.62 -5.85
C ALA A 221 18.12 1.04 -6.09
N ALA A 222 17.15 0.38 -5.43
CA ALA A 222 15.75 0.41 -5.81
C ALA A 222 14.75 0.77 -4.69
N TYR A 223 15.19 1.37 -3.59
CA TYR A 223 14.35 1.49 -2.39
C TYR A 223 13.14 2.39 -2.57
N PRO A 224 11.93 1.98 -2.16
CA PRO A 224 10.79 2.88 -2.09
C PRO A 224 11.09 3.88 -0.98
N VAL A 225 11.14 5.18 -1.28
CA VAL A 225 11.42 6.21 -0.26
C VAL A 225 10.17 7.05 -0.04
N PRO A 226 9.14 6.59 0.70
CA PRO A 226 7.91 7.39 0.86
C PRO A 226 8.14 8.85 1.24
N LEU A 227 9.21 9.11 2.00
CA LEU A 227 9.61 10.43 2.43
C LEU A 227 11.13 10.55 2.54
N MET A 228 11.65 11.65 2.02
CA MET A 228 12.92 12.25 2.41
C MET A 228 12.67 13.69 2.86
N LEU A 229 13.25 14.08 4.00
CA LEU A 229 13.21 15.44 4.51
C LEU A 229 14.63 15.97 4.69
N GLY A 230 14.89 17.21 4.31
CA GLY A 230 16.22 17.81 4.38
C GLY A 230 17.03 17.66 3.09
N GLN A 231 18.28 18.14 3.14
CA GLN A 231 19.21 18.20 2.01
C GLN A 231 20.66 18.37 2.49
N GLY A 232 21.63 18.13 1.60
CA GLY A 232 23.03 18.48 1.81
C GLY A 232 23.78 17.59 2.82
N GLY A 233 23.39 16.32 2.96
CA GLY A 233 23.94 15.38 3.94
C GLY A 233 23.25 15.41 5.30
N HIS A 234 22.23 16.27 5.46
CA HIS A 234 21.40 16.38 6.65
C HIS A 234 19.98 15.93 6.32
N GLU A 235 19.83 14.68 5.89
CA GLU A 235 18.53 14.11 5.51
C GLU A 235 18.00 13.11 6.53
N PHE A 236 16.68 13.09 6.67
CA PHE A 236 15.94 11.94 7.18
C PHE A 236 15.30 11.21 5.99
N LYS A 237 15.37 9.87 5.97
CA LYS A 237 14.68 9.05 4.97
C LYS A 237 13.97 7.88 5.64
N VAL A 238 12.85 7.46 5.05
CA VAL A 238 12.21 6.17 5.34
C VAL A 238 12.12 5.39 4.05
N TYR A 239 12.43 4.09 4.08
CA TYR A 239 12.36 3.23 2.90
C TYR A 239 12.12 1.75 3.21
N PHE A 240 11.77 0.93 2.21
CA PHE A 240 11.44 -0.49 2.41
C PHE A 240 12.47 -1.45 1.77
N GLY A 241 12.72 -2.60 2.41
CA GLY A 241 13.58 -3.69 1.96
C GLY A 241 15.08 -3.55 2.22
N GLY A 242 15.59 -2.31 2.14
CA GLY A 242 17.00 -1.97 2.36
C GLY A 242 18.00 -2.78 1.51
N TYR A 243 19.29 -2.66 1.80
CA TYR A 243 20.36 -3.32 1.01
C TYR A 243 20.25 -4.86 0.98
N GLN A 244 19.48 -5.44 1.90
CA GLN A 244 19.41 -6.88 2.12
C GLN A 244 18.16 -7.54 1.52
N LEU A 245 17.26 -6.76 0.89
CA LEU A 245 15.99 -7.26 0.35
C LEU A 245 15.13 -7.95 1.41
N ASP A 246 15.21 -7.45 2.65
CA ASP A 246 14.75 -8.19 3.83
C ASP A 246 13.25 -8.03 4.11
N GLY A 247 12.58 -7.12 3.38
CA GLY A 247 11.15 -6.84 3.48
C GLY A 247 10.75 -5.94 4.65
N PHE A 248 11.69 -5.40 5.42
CA PHE A 248 11.39 -4.52 6.54
C PHE A 248 11.36 -3.04 6.12
N VAL A 249 10.80 -2.20 6.99
CA VAL A 249 10.95 -0.75 6.91
C VAL A 249 12.28 -0.35 7.52
N HIS A 250 12.96 0.58 6.88
CA HIS A 250 14.21 1.16 7.30
C HIS A 250 14.02 2.67 7.43
N VAL A 251 14.76 3.25 8.36
CA VAL A 251 14.94 4.70 8.46
C VAL A 251 16.42 5.01 8.37
N SER A 252 16.76 6.15 7.78
CA SER A 252 18.11 6.65 7.76
C SER A 252 18.20 8.11 8.15
N ASP A 253 19.30 8.44 8.81
CA ASP A 253 19.69 9.80 9.13
C ASP A 253 21.22 9.97 9.06
N SER A 254 21.70 11.16 9.43
CA SER A 254 23.13 11.52 9.46
C SER A 254 24.01 10.56 10.29
N ALA A 255 23.45 9.86 11.27
CA ALA A 255 24.19 9.00 12.19
C ALA A 255 24.04 7.51 11.86
N ASN A 256 22.91 7.11 11.28
CA ASN A 256 22.66 5.74 10.87
C ASN A 256 22.07 5.71 9.45
N PRO A 257 22.86 5.36 8.43
CA PRO A 257 22.39 5.35 7.05
C PRO A 257 21.43 4.18 6.73
N ASP A 258 21.30 3.19 7.63
CA ASP A 258 20.44 2.03 7.42
C ASP A 258 19.94 1.40 8.73
N GLN A 259 18.96 2.03 9.37
CA GLN A 259 18.31 1.47 10.55
C GLN A 259 17.08 0.64 10.17
N ARG A 260 17.24 -0.69 10.15
CA ARG A 260 16.10 -1.62 10.05
C ARG A 260 15.18 -1.51 11.27
N LEU A 261 13.88 -1.37 11.01
CA LEU A 261 12.81 -1.40 12.01
C LEU A 261 12.04 -2.71 11.93
N ASN A 262 11.50 -3.18 13.05
CA ASN A 262 10.71 -4.41 13.09
C ASN A 262 9.26 -4.18 12.59
N LEU A 263 9.12 -3.68 11.36
CA LEU A 263 7.87 -3.36 10.70
C LEU A 263 7.93 -3.81 9.25
N VAL A 264 6.88 -4.48 8.78
CA VAL A 264 6.66 -4.80 7.36
C VAL A 264 5.43 -4.00 6.93
N VAL A 265 5.49 -3.37 5.76
CA VAL A 265 4.38 -2.55 5.25
C VAL A 265 3.31 -3.43 4.63
N THR A 266 2.05 -3.19 4.97
CA THR A 266 0.94 -3.84 4.28
C THR A 266 0.67 -3.18 2.94
N ASN A 267 0.43 -3.99 1.93
CA ASN A 267 -0.01 -3.62 0.60
C ASN A 267 -1.54 -3.55 0.47
N ALA A 268 -2.27 -3.88 1.54
CA ALA A 268 -3.70 -3.62 1.63
C ALA A 268 -3.99 -2.15 2.01
N PRO A 269 -5.20 -1.63 1.72
CA PRO A 269 -5.58 -0.27 2.09
C PRO A 269 -5.36 0.03 3.59
N ALA A 270 -4.42 0.91 3.89
CA ALA A 270 -4.00 1.25 5.24
C ALA A 270 -3.37 2.65 5.31
N THR A 271 -3.24 3.17 6.53
CA THR A 271 -2.36 4.31 6.79
C THR A 271 -0.91 3.86 6.88
N PHE A 272 -0.01 4.66 6.33
CA PHE A 272 1.41 4.63 6.67
C PHE A 272 1.79 5.96 7.29
N SER A 273 2.58 5.96 8.35
CA SER A 273 3.03 7.19 8.99
C SER A 273 4.40 7.04 9.61
N VAL A 274 5.15 8.13 9.60
CA VAL A 274 6.43 8.27 10.29
C VAL A 274 6.45 9.60 11.03
N TRP A 275 6.93 9.60 12.26
CA TRP A 275 7.09 10.84 13.02
C TRP A 275 8.29 10.79 13.93
N ALA A 276 8.87 11.96 14.16
CA ALA A 276 9.88 12.15 15.18
C ALA A 276 9.21 12.58 16.50
N GLN A 277 9.74 12.07 17.60
CA GLN A 277 9.45 12.58 18.93
C GLN A 277 10.75 12.56 19.75
N ALA A 278 11.37 13.72 19.89
CA ALA A 278 12.74 13.87 20.35
C ALA A 278 13.69 12.96 19.52
N ALA A 279 14.54 12.18 20.18
CA ALA A 279 15.52 11.29 19.56
C ALA A 279 14.93 9.91 19.15
N THR A 280 13.64 9.83 18.83
CA THR A 280 12.97 8.58 18.45
C THR A 280 12.19 8.80 17.16
N TYR A 281 12.39 7.92 16.18
CA TYR A 281 11.50 7.83 15.03
C TYR A 281 10.50 6.73 15.28
N HIS A 282 9.23 7.03 15.13
CA HIS A 282 8.17 6.05 15.16
C HIS A 282 7.65 5.84 13.76
N VAL A 283 7.43 4.58 13.38
CA VAL A 283 6.88 4.23 12.08
C VAL A 283 5.73 3.27 12.27
N GLN A 284 4.69 3.43 11.46
CA GLN A 284 3.48 2.66 11.59
C GLN A 284 2.84 2.37 10.23
N SER A 285 2.28 1.18 10.09
CA SER A 285 1.54 0.71 8.92
C SER A 285 0.29 -0.03 9.40
N GLY A 286 -0.89 0.55 9.19
CA GLY A 286 -2.15 0.01 9.72
C GLY A 286 -2.15 -0.08 11.24
N ASN A 287 -2.27 -1.30 11.78
CA ASN A 287 -2.20 -1.59 13.21
C ASN A 287 -0.79 -1.92 13.71
N MET A 288 0.19 -2.11 12.81
CA MET A 288 1.56 -2.45 13.18
C MET A 288 2.40 -1.19 13.41
N ARG A 289 3.24 -1.20 14.44
CA ARG A 289 4.13 -0.09 14.79
C ARG A 289 5.54 -0.57 15.14
N ALA A 290 6.54 0.25 14.83
CA ALA A 290 7.92 0.08 15.28
C ALA A 290 8.52 1.44 15.65
N ALA A 291 9.66 1.41 16.34
CA ALA A 291 10.41 2.61 16.67
C ALA A 291 11.90 2.39 16.43
N GLY A 292 12.56 3.43 15.92
CA GLY A 292 13.99 3.56 15.73
C GLY A 292 14.56 4.68 16.58
N ARG A 293 15.88 4.88 16.51
CA ARG A 293 16.56 5.97 17.22
C ARG A 293 16.81 7.08 16.22
N GLY A 294 16.45 8.30 16.58
CA GLY A 294 16.65 9.46 15.75
C GLY A 294 17.82 10.31 16.21
N ARG A 295 18.67 10.69 15.26
CA ARG A 295 19.73 11.66 15.44
C ARG A 295 19.97 12.44 14.15
N ILE A 296 19.38 13.63 14.12
CA ILE A 296 19.67 14.64 13.11
C ILE A 296 20.45 15.75 13.82
N ASP A 297 21.56 16.16 13.22
CA ASP A 297 22.50 17.13 13.76
C ASP A 297 22.11 18.60 13.46
N VAL A 298 20.99 18.81 12.77
CA VAL A 298 20.37 20.11 12.52
C VAL A 298 19.02 20.23 13.24
N PRO A 299 18.64 21.43 13.71
CA PRO A 299 17.37 21.64 14.43
C PRO A 299 16.13 21.57 13.52
N ALA A 300 16.29 21.78 12.21
CA ALA A 300 15.20 21.74 11.26
C ALA A 300 15.65 21.13 9.94
N LEU A 301 14.74 20.42 9.30
CA LEU A 301 14.89 19.88 7.95
C LEU A 301 14.18 20.82 6.97
N GLN A 302 14.87 21.19 5.90
CA GLN A 302 14.37 22.09 4.87
C GLN A 302 14.12 21.33 3.58
N GLY A 303 12.93 21.53 3.01
CA GLY A 303 12.50 20.88 1.78
C GLY A 303 12.55 19.36 1.89
N GLY A 304 12.76 18.72 0.74
CA GLY A 304 12.82 17.28 0.63
C GLY A 304 11.94 16.80 -0.50
N TYR A 305 11.51 15.56 -0.37
CA TYR A 305 10.94 14.81 -1.47
C TYR A 305 9.95 13.77 -0.95
N ILE A 306 8.82 13.66 -1.65
CA ILE A 306 7.76 12.68 -1.38
C ILE A 306 7.57 11.86 -2.66
N GLY A 307 7.72 10.55 -2.57
CA GLY A 307 7.63 9.65 -3.72
C GLY A 307 8.95 8.94 -3.97
N PHE A 308 9.20 8.46 -5.17
CA PHE A 308 10.30 7.55 -5.43
C PHE A 308 11.55 8.18 -6.12
N ASN A 309 12.70 8.21 -5.40
CA ASN A 309 14.07 8.40 -5.92
C ASN A 309 14.41 9.69 -6.72
N ALA A 310 14.54 10.82 -6.01
CA ALA A 310 14.99 12.09 -6.58
C ALA A 310 16.52 12.32 -6.57
N ASP A 311 17.28 11.63 -5.70
CA ASP A 311 18.69 11.97 -5.43
C ASP A 311 19.63 11.67 -6.60
N GLY A 312 19.20 10.86 -7.58
CA GLY A 312 19.85 10.74 -8.89
C GLY A 312 21.33 10.32 -8.88
N GLY A 313 21.86 9.86 -7.74
CA GLY A 313 23.23 9.36 -7.67
C GLY A 313 23.42 8.19 -8.66
N ALA A 314 24.63 8.03 -9.18
CA ALA A 314 24.99 6.95 -10.13
C ALA A 314 24.62 5.53 -9.63
N TRP A 315 24.37 5.42 -8.34
CA TRP A 315 23.98 4.20 -7.62
C TRP A 315 22.47 3.93 -7.55
N PHE A 316 21.59 4.78 -8.09
CA PHE A 316 20.13 4.70 -7.90
C PHE A 316 19.33 4.76 -9.21
N SER A 317 19.74 4.03 -10.24
CA SER A 317 19.10 4.09 -11.56
C SER A 317 17.85 3.19 -11.72
N GLN A 318 17.44 2.43 -10.71
CA GLN A 318 16.53 1.29 -10.93
C GLN A 318 15.52 1.00 -9.81
N GLY A 319 15.00 1.98 -9.07
CA GLY A 319 13.92 1.64 -8.14
C GLY A 319 12.54 1.51 -8.75
N ARG A 320 11.82 0.53 -8.22
CA ARG A 320 10.79 -0.24 -8.93
C ARG A 320 9.64 -0.59 -7.98
N ASN A 321 9.21 0.37 -7.16
CA ASN A 321 8.08 0.16 -6.26
C ASN A 321 6.98 1.20 -6.50
N SER A 322 5.76 0.77 -6.21
CA SER A 322 4.49 1.39 -6.55
C SER A 322 3.82 1.94 -5.29
N GLY A 323 3.63 3.25 -5.22
CA GLY A 323 2.71 3.85 -4.25
C GLY A 323 1.33 4.03 -4.87
N ILE A 324 0.30 3.90 -4.04
CA ILE A 324 -1.10 4.08 -4.44
C ILE A 324 -1.78 4.91 -3.36
N TRP A 325 -1.80 6.23 -3.49
CA TRP A 325 -2.17 7.14 -2.40
C TRP A 325 -3.43 7.94 -2.70
N THR A 326 -4.28 8.08 -1.69
CA THR A 326 -5.48 8.95 -1.74
C THR A 326 -5.29 10.25 -0.97
N GLY A 327 -4.27 10.32 -0.12
CA GLY A 327 -3.99 11.49 0.71
C GLY A 327 -2.59 11.46 1.32
N LEU A 328 -2.06 12.66 1.56
CA LEU A 328 -0.75 12.96 2.11
C LEU A 328 -0.90 14.06 3.16
N VAL A 329 -0.19 13.95 4.29
CA VAL A 329 -0.12 14.97 5.33
C VAL A 329 1.32 15.11 5.80
N LEU A 330 1.79 16.35 5.89
CA LEU A 330 3.04 16.71 6.55
C LEU A 330 2.71 17.75 7.63
N ALA A 331 3.22 17.53 8.83
CA ALA A 331 3.17 18.49 9.92
C ALA A 331 4.57 18.82 10.44
N ASP A 332 4.80 20.08 10.77
CA ASP A 332 6.10 20.55 11.28
C ASP A 332 6.35 20.15 12.73
N HIS A 333 5.30 19.76 13.44
CA HIS A 333 5.35 19.44 14.86
C HIS A 333 4.29 18.40 15.28
N VAL A 334 4.68 17.48 16.16
CA VAL A 334 3.85 16.52 16.86
C VAL A 334 3.77 16.93 18.31
N ASN A 335 2.71 17.66 18.64
CA ASN A 335 2.49 18.18 19.99
C ASN A 335 2.33 17.06 21.03
N ASN A 336 1.73 15.92 20.64
CA ASN A 336 1.60 14.72 21.47
C ASN A 336 1.14 13.51 20.61
N ALA A 337 1.23 12.32 21.20
CA ALA A 337 0.80 11.07 20.56
C ALA A 337 -0.71 11.02 20.19
N ALA A 338 -1.55 11.84 20.81
CA ALA A 338 -2.99 11.85 20.51
C ALA A 338 -3.29 12.43 19.11
N ALA A 339 -2.48 13.37 18.62
CA ALA A 339 -2.61 13.92 17.26
C ALA A 339 -2.38 12.82 16.20
N VAL A 340 -1.31 12.03 16.35
CA VAL A 340 -1.01 10.89 15.47
C VAL A 340 -2.15 9.88 15.50
N GLU A 341 -2.69 9.61 16.68
CA GLU A 341 -3.83 8.71 16.84
C GLU A 341 -5.13 9.24 16.20
N GLN A 342 -5.40 10.54 16.28
CA GLN A 342 -6.54 11.15 15.58
C GLN A 342 -6.38 11.09 14.06
N PHE A 343 -5.16 11.31 13.54
CA PHE A 343 -4.88 11.14 12.12
C PHE A 343 -5.24 9.72 11.66
N ARG A 344 -4.85 8.69 12.43
CA ARG A 344 -5.18 7.29 12.11
C ARG A 344 -6.68 7.05 12.11
N VAL A 345 -7.39 7.46 13.16
CA VAL A 345 -8.84 7.25 13.30
C VAL A 345 -9.59 7.94 12.17
N ALA A 346 -9.23 9.19 11.85
CA ALA A 346 -9.82 9.94 10.74
C ALA A 346 -9.55 9.26 9.39
N SER A 347 -8.32 8.77 9.17
CA SER A 347 -7.93 8.08 7.94
C SER A 347 -8.63 6.75 7.74
N VAL A 348 -8.77 5.95 8.82
CA VAL A 348 -9.50 4.68 8.80
C VAL A 348 -10.96 4.91 8.43
N ARG A 349 -11.59 5.92 9.04
CA ARG A 349 -12.98 6.29 8.77
C ARG A 349 -13.17 6.80 7.34
N GLN A 350 -12.38 7.77 6.92
CA GLN A 350 -12.50 8.40 5.60
C GLN A 350 -12.17 7.43 4.47
N GLY A 351 -11.05 6.72 4.60
CA GLY A 351 -10.55 5.78 3.60
C GLY A 351 -11.28 4.44 3.60
N ARG A 352 -12.26 4.24 4.50
CA ARG A 352 -13.01 2.97 4.67
C ARG A 352 -12.06 1.78 4.85
N GLN A 353 -10.98 2.00 5.59
CA GLN A 353 -9.97 0.98 5.83
C GLN A 353 -10.54 -0.08 6.77
N VAL A 354 -10.12 -1.33 6.60
CA VAL A 354 -10.55 -2.47 7.43
C VAL A 354 -9.37 -3.02 8.26
N PRO A 355 -8.81 -2.21 9.19
CA PRO A 355 -7.59 -2.55 9.93
C PRO A 355 -7.73 -3.78 10.83
N GLN A 356 -8.97 -4.21 11.10
CA GLN A 356 -9.27 -5.40 11.87
C GLN A 356 -8.95 -6.71 11.16
N ILE A 357 -8.88 -6.74 9.82
CA ILE A 357 -8.69 -8.01 9.11
C ILE A 357 -7.38 -8.67 9.55
N ARG A 358 -7.43 -9.96 9.90
CA ARG A 358 -6.28 -10.76 10.37
C ARG A 358 -5.90 -11.92 9.44
N ASN A 359 -6.66 -12.13 8.35
CA ASN A 359 -6.22 -12.98 7.25
C ASN A 359 -5.02 -12.29 6.57
N ALA A 360 -3.87 -12.95 6.50
CA ALA A 360 -2.66 -12.41 5.88
C ALA A 360 -2.18 -13.24 4.70
N LEU A 361 -1.91 -12.58 3.59
CA LEU A 361 -1.20 -13.13 2.44
C LEU A 361 0.22 -12.59 2.41
N VAL A 362 1.21 -13.47 2.41
CA VAL A 362 2.61 -13.13 2.15
C VAL A 362 3.03 -13.71 0.80
N VAL A 363 3.65 -12.89 -0.05
CA VAL A 363 4.19 -13.34 -1.35
C VAL A 363 5.71 -13.25 -1.32
N LEU A 364 6.38 -14.40 -1.41
CA LEU A 364 7.83 -14.49 -1.61
C LEU A 364 8.06 -14.81 -3.09
N GLY A 365 8.66 -13.88 -3.82
CA GLY A 365 8.88 -14.09 -5.25
C GLY A 365 9.85 -13.13 -5.90
N ASP A 366 9.85 -13.14 -7.22
CA ASP A 366 10.71 -12.33 -8.06
C ASP A 366 9.96 -11.24 -8.85
N SER A 367 10.54 -10.75 -9.94
CA SER A 367 10.00 -9.71 -10.84
C SER A 367 8.58 -10.00 -11.29
N ARG A 368 8.22 -11.28 -11.42
CA ARG A 368 6.90 -11.71 -11.88
C ARG A 368 5.80 -11.46 -10.85
N SER A 369 6.16 -11.34 -9.58
CA SER A 369 5.25 -10.98 -8.48
C SER A 369 5.41 -9.54 -8.01
N GLU A 370 6.62 -8.96 -8.09
CA GLU A 370 6.83 -7.52 -7.79
C GLU A 370 6.04 -6.65 -8.77
N GLY A 371 6.06 -7.01 -10.06
CA GLY A 371 5.36 -6.28 -11.12
C GLY A 371 6.28 -5.66 -12.16
N PHE A 372 7.30 -6.40 -12.62
CA PHE A 372 8.21 -5.92 -13.66
C PHE A 372 7.47 -5.47 -14.91
N ARG A 373 7.75 -4.22 -15.30
CA ARG A 373 7.12 -3.52 -16.44
C ARG A 373 5.61 -3.38 -16.39
N VAL A 374 5.03 -3.42 -15.19
CA VAL A 374 3.64 -2.99 -15.02
C VAL A 374 3.57 -1.69 -14.22
N ALA A 375 2.68 -0.81 -14.69
CA ALA A 375 2.44 0.48 -14.08
C ALA A 375 1.40 0.38 -12.95
N ASP A 376 1.33 1.41 -12.11
CA ASP A 376 0.13 1.75 -11.32
C ASP A 376 -0.42 0.63 -10.42
N GLY A 377 0.45 -0.23 -9.90
CA GLY A 377 0.09 -1.33 -9.01
C GLY A 377 -0.69 -2.46 -9.69
N GLN A 378 -0.50 -2.67 -11.00
CA GLN A 378 -1.12 -3.77 -11.76
C GLN A 378 -0.42 -5.13 -11.56
N ASN A 379 0.38 -5.31 -10.51
CA ASN A 379 0.94 -6.60 -10.16
C ASN A 379 -0.13 -7.55 -9.59
N TRP A 380 0.03 -8.85 -9.81
CA TRP A 380 -0.99 -9.82 -9.43
C TRP A 380 -1.31 -9.82 -7.92
N PRO A 381 -0.36 -9.63 -6.96
CA PRO A 381 -0.70 -9.61 -5.54
C PRO A 381 -1.63 -8.45 -5.17
N ARG A 382 -1.49 -7.30 -5.84
CA ARG A 382 -2.39 -6.15 -5.66
C ARG A 382 -3.74 -6.37 -6.33
N LEU A 383 -3.75 -6.92 -7.54
CA LEU A 383 -4.99 -7.21 -8.28
C LEU A 383 -5.84 -8.28 -7.58
N ALA A 384 -5.21 -9.27 -6.95
CA ALA A 384 -5.91 -10.34 -6.23
C ALA A 384 -6.74 -9.84 -5.04
N GLN A 385 -6.50 -8.62 -4.54
CA GLN A 385 -7.28 -8.02 -3.47
C GLN A 385 -8.72 -7.66 -3.91
N ALA A 386 -8.99 -7.62 -5.22
CA ALA A 386 -10.35 -7.46 -5.73
C ALA A 386 -11.26 -8.67 -5.42
N TYR A 387 -10.68 -9.83 -5.10
CA TYR A 387 -11.42 -11.07 -4.89
C TYR A 387 -11.70 -11.42 -3.42
N GLY A 388 -11.12 -10.68 -2.48
CA GLY A 388 -11.35 -10.89 -1.05
C GLY A 388 -10.60 -9.90 -0.16
N GLN A 389 -10.96 -9.89 1.11
CA GLN A 389 -10.37 -9.00 2.11
C GLN A 389 -9.33 -9.73 2.96
N TYR A 390 -8.10 -9.23 2.93
CA TYR A 390 -6.95 -9.76 3.66
C TYR A 390 -5.88 -8.66 3.75
N GLN A 391 -4.99 -8.77 4.73
CA GLN A 391 -3.73 -8.03 4.73
C GLN A 391 -2.80 -8.66 3.69
N SER A 392 -2.23 -7.85 2.80
CA SER A 392 -1.36 -8.33 1.73
C SER A 392 0.07 -7.84 1.98
N TYR A 393 1.05 -8.70 1.79
CA TYR A 393 2.47 -8.40 1.96
C TYR A 393 3.25 -9.00 0.78
N ASN A 394 3.46 -8.19 -0.25
CA ASN A 394 4.23 -8.52 -1.43
C ASN A 394 5.71 -8.24 -1.14
N LEU A 395 6.43 -9.28 -0.73
CA LEU A 395 7.87 -9.22 -0.43
C LEU A 395 8.72 -9.49 -1.68
N ALA A 396 8.08 -9.69 -2.84
CA ALA A 396 8.76 -10.03 -4.07
C ALA A 396 9.66 -8.89 -4.56
N VAL A 397 10.77 -9.27 -5.19
CA VAL A 397 11.77 -8.33 -5.71
C VAL A 397 12.30 -8.79 -7.06
N SER A 398 12.34 -7.89 -8.03
CA SER A 398 12.90 -8.14 -9.35
C SER A 398 14.35 -8.58 -9.26
N GLY A 399 14.67 -9.70 -9.94
CA GLY A 399 15.99 -10.33 -9.88
C GLY A 399 16.26 -11.16 -8.62
N ALA A 400 15.29 -11.31 -7.70
CA ALA A 400 15.48 -12.15 -6.52
C ALA A 400 15.72 -13.63 -6.89
N THR A 401 16.77 -14.21 -6.31
CA THR A 401 17.10 -15.63 -6.35
C THR A 401 16.44 -16.34 -5.18
N THR A 402 16.41 -17.67 -5.17
CA THR A 402 15.92 -18.44 -4.02
C THR A 402 16.72 -18.18 -2.74
N ARG A 403 18.01 -17.81 -2.85
CA ARG A 403 18.82 -17.34 -1.71
C ARG A 403 18.25 -16.05 -1.11
N HIS A 404 17.83 -15.10 -1.94
CA HIS A 404 17.18 -13.87 -1.49
C HIS A 404 15.81 -14.16 -0.85
N LEU A 405 15.01 -15.07 -1.42
CA LEU A 405 13.73 -15.48 -0.82
C LEU A 405 13.91 -16.10 0.57
N VAL A 406 14.98 -16.87 0.82
CA VAL A 406 15.33 -17.34 2.17
C VAL A 406 15.57 -16.16 3.12
N GLY A 407 16.18 -15.08 2.64
CA GLY A 407 16.40 -13.83 3.39
C GLY A 407 15.13 -13.08 3.77
N MET A 408 14.00 -13.33 3.08
CA MET A 408 12.69 -12.70 3.35
C MET A 408 11.89 -13.43 4.45
N LEU A 409 12.32 -14.63 4.88
CA LEU A 409 11.63 -15.41 5.91
C LEU A 409 11.48 -14.67 7.27
N PRO A 410 12.43 -13.84 7.73
CA PRO A 410 12.24 -13.04 8.94
C PRO A 410 11.09 -12.03 8.83
N ALA A 411 10.89 -11.39 7.67
CA ALA A 411 9.74 -10.52 7.46
C ALA A 411 8.42 -11.30 7.44
N ALA A 412 8.40 -12.49 6.82
CA ALA A 412 7.25 -13.38 6.91
C ALA A 412 6.95 -13.77 8.37
N ALA A 413 7.98 -14.08 9.18
CA ALA A 413 7.80 -14.36 10.60
C ALA A 413 7.20 -13.17 11.37
N GLN A 414 7.63 -11.94 11.04
CA GLN A 414 7.07 -10.73 11.64
C GLN A 414 5.59 -10.56 11.28
N VAL A 415 5.18 -10.82 10.04
CA VAL A 415 3.76 -10.81 9.65
C VAL A 415 2.98 -11.89 10.41
N ALA A 416 3.56 -13.09 10.52
CA ALA A 416 2.95 -14.22 11.20
C ALA A 416 2.62 -13.93 12.67
N ALA A 417 3.43 -13.12 13.36
CA ALA A 417 3.23 -12.77 14.76
C ALA A 417 1.98 -11.92 15.03
N HIS A 418 1.42 -11.27 14.00
CA HIS A 418 0.24 -10.38 14.11
C HIS A 418 -0.95 -10.83 13.25
N SER A 419 -0.89 -12.05 12.73
CA SER A 419 -1.91 -12.61 11.83
C SER A 419 -2.63 -13.78 12.49
N GLY A 420 -3.92 -13.95 12.17
CA GLY A 420 -4.69 -15.13 12.56
C GLY A 420 -4.48 -16.24 11.54
N ASN A 421 -5.29 -16.20 10.48
CA ASN A 421 -5.14 -17.07 9.32
C ASN A 421 -4.09 -16.52 8.36
N ARG A 422 -3.28 -17.39 7.77
CA ARG A 422 -2.12 -16.94 7.00
C ARG A 422 -1.79 -17.88 5.84
N VAL A 423 -1.62 -17.29 4.67
CA VAL A 423 -1.26 -17.96 3.42
C VAL A 423 0.05 -17.36 2.91
N ALA A 424 0.96 -18.22 2.46
CA ALA A 424 2.17 -17.78 1.78
C ALA A 424 2.16 -18.30 0.34
N VAL A 425 2.44 -17.44 -0.63
CA VAL A 425 2.65 -17.82 -2.02
C VAL A 425 4.14 -17.70 -2.33
N VAL A 426 4.72 -18.79 -2.83
CA VAL A 426 6.12 -18.85 -3.25
C VAL A 426 6.17 -18.93 -4.76
N PHE A 427 6.83 -17.96 -5.40
CA PHE A 427 7.03 -17.95 -6.86
C PHE A 427 8.41 -17.38 -7.22
N GLY A 428 9.39 -18.27 -7.38
CA GLY A 428 10.77 -17.91 -7.72
C GLY A 428 11.61 -19.15 -8.03
N GLY A 429 12.81 -18.92 -8.53
CA GLY A 429 13.72 -19.98 -8.99
C GLY A 429 14.38 -19.63 -10.31
N TYR A 430 13.64 -19.06 -11.26
CA TYR A 430 14.15 -18.65 -12.57
C TYR A 430 15.46 -17.85 -12.51
N ASN A 431 15.54 -16.85 -11.62
CA ASN A 431 16.74 -15.99 -11.53
C ASN A 431 17.99 -16.76 -11.08
N ASP A 432 17.87 -17.89 -10.40
CA ASP A 432 19.01 -18.70 -9.96
C ASP A 432 19.88 -19.13 -11.13
N HIS A 433 19.26 -19.33 -12.29
CA HIS A 433 19.87 -19.90 -13.49
C HIS A 433 20.24 -18.86 -14.54
N LEU A 434 20.07 -17.56 -14.23
CA LEU A 434 20.63 -16.49 -15.06
C LEU A 434 22.16 -16.49 -14.94
N ASP A 435 22.82 -16.09 -16.03
CA ASP A 435 24.28 -16.14 -16.18
C ASP A 435 25.03 -15.46 -15.04
N GLN A 436 24.49 -14.41 -14.43
CA GLN A 436 25.16 -13.69 -13.34
C GLN A 436 25.07 -14.37 -11.96
N ASN A 437 24.13 -15.29 -11.75
CA ASN A 437 23.82 -15.83 -10.42
C ASN A 437 24.45 -17.21 -10.19
N HIS A 438 24.58 -18.03 -11.23
CA HIS A 438 25.26 -19.33 -11.20
C HIS A 438 24.80 -20.28 -10.07
N ILE A 439 23.51 -20.28 -9.71
CA ILE A 439 22.95 -21.21 -8.73
C ILE A 439 22.43 -22.44 -9.46
N GLY A 440 22.86 -23.63 -9.03
CA GLY A 440 22.46 -24.89 -9.65
C GLY A 440 21.04 -25.33 -9.24
N TYR A 441 20.34 -26.05 -10.13
CA TYR A 441 18.96 -26.48 -9.89
C TYR A 441 18.73 -27.26 -8.58
N ASP A 442 19.71 -28.06 -8.14
CA ASP A 442 19.57 -28.85 -6.90
C ASP A 442 19.63 -27.93 -5.67
N GLU A 443 20.42 -26.85 -5.73
CA GLU A 443 20.42 -25.82 -4.69
C GLU A 443 19.10 -25.02 -4.71
N THR A 444 18.59 -24.68 -5.90
CA THR A 444 17.28 -24.04 -6.07
C THR A 444 16.17 -24.85 -5.40
N LEU A 445 16.11 -26.17 -5.65
CA LEU A 445 15.15 -27.07 -4.99
C LEU A 445 15.35 -27.13 -3.48
N ALA A 446 16.60 -27.20 -2.99
CA ALA A 446 16.89 -27.20 -1.55
C ALA A 446 16.45 -25.89 -0.86
N ASN A 447 16.65 -24.75 -1.52
CA ASN A 447 16.19 -23.46 -1.01
C ASN A 447 14.67 -23.36 -1.02
N LEU A 448 13.99 -23.79 -2.09
CA LEU A 448 12.52 -23.85 -2.16
C LEU A 448 11.94 -24.74 -1.05
N HIS A 449 12.53 -25.93 -0.85
CA HIS A 449 12.18 -26.82 0.26
C HIS A 449 12.30 -26.10 1.60
N LYS A 450 13.44 -25.44 1.84
CA LYS A 450 13.70 -24.69 3.09
C LYS A 450 12.68 -23.58 3.29
N ILE A 451 12.34 -22.82 2.25
CA ILE A 451 11.34 -21.75 2.30
C ILE A 451 9.98 -22.32 2.70
N ILE A 452 9.50 -23.37 2.01
CA ILE A 452 8.22 -24.03 2.29
C ILE A 452 8.18 -24.53 3.74
N GLN A 453 9.22 -25.25 4.18
CA GLN A 453 9.27 -25.78 5.55
C GLN A 453 9.23 -24.68 6.62
N ASN A 454 9.97 -23.58 6.43
CA ASN A 454 9.99 -22.50 7.40
C ASN A 454 8.64 -21.76 7.46
N LEU A 455 8.00 -21.53 6.31
CA LEU A 455 6.66 -20.93 6.27
C LEU A 455 5.63 -21.85 6.93
N GLN A 456 5.67 -23.17 6.69
CA GLN A 456 4.80 -24.12 7.37
C GLN A 456 5.05 -24.19 8.88
N ALA A 457 6.31 -24.08 9.32
CA ALA A 457 6.65 -23.99 10.74
C ALA A 457 6.08 -22.71 11.38
N MET A 458 6.01 -21.61 10.62
CA MET A 458 5.29 -20.38 10.97
C MET A 458 3.77 -20.49 10.77
N LYS A 459 3.25 -21.71 10.51
CA LYS A 459 1.83 -22.05 10.31
C LYS A 459 1.16 -21.36 9.12
N TYR A 460 1.93 -20.98 8.11
CA TYR A 460 1.35 -20.63 6.81
C TYR A 460 0.78 -21.86 6.12
N TYR A 461 -0.34 -21.66 5.42
CA TYR A 461 -0.71 -22.51 4.30
C TYR A 461 0.12 -22.08 3.08
N VAL A 462 0.99 -22.95 2.60
CA VAL A 462 1.97 -22.61 1.56
C VAL A 462 1.50 -23.07 0.19
N VAL A 463 1.34 -22.09 -0.70
CA VAL A 463 1.04 -22.30 -2.12
C VAL A 463 2.32 -22.11 -2.91
N LEU A 464 2.76 -23.15 -3.63
CA LEU A 464 3.84 -23.03 -4.61
C LEU A 464 3.24 -22.75 -5.99
N VAL A 465 3.72 -21.71 -6.67
CA VAL A 465 3.42 -21.49 -8.09
C VAL A 465 4.42 -22.31 -8.91
N ALA A 466 3.92 -23.16 -9.81
CA ALA A 466 4.78 -23.92 -10.72
C ALA A 466 5.60 -22.96 -11.59
N GLU A 467 6.82 -23.38 -11.98
CA GLU A 467 7.67 -22.55 -12.84
C GLU A 467 7.14 -22.52 -14.28
N ALA A 468 7.31 -21.40 -14.96
CA ALA A 468 6.92 -21.15 -16.34
C ALA A 468 7.65 -22.09 -17.33
N PRO A 469 7.09 -22.33 -18.52
CA PRO A 469 7.71 -23.18 -19.55
C PRO A 469 8.98 -22.57 -20.16
N THR A 470 9.32 -21.34 -19.77
CA THR A 470 10.47 -20.57 -20.23
C THR A 470 11.78 -21.13 -19.70
N ASP A 471 11.74 -21.81 -18.55
CA ASP A 471 12.80 -22.70 -18.07
C ASP A 471 12.24 -24.12 -17.92
N SER A 472 12.29 -24.89 -19.00
CA SER A 472 11.76 -26.26 -19.04
C SER A 472 12.50 -27.22 -18.10
N VAL A 473 13.77 -26.96 -17.78
CA VAL A 473 14.57 -27.81 -16.91
C VAL A 473 14.16 -27.59 -15.45
N LEU A 474 14.12 -26.33 -15.00
CA LEU A 474 13.64 -25.99 -13.66
C LEU A 474 12.20 -26.44 -13.47
N ARG A 475 11.31 -26.18 -14.44
CA ARG A 475 9.92 -26.64 -14.41
C ARG A 475 9.84 -28.16 -14.25
N GLY A 476 10.55 -28.93 -15.07
CA GLY A 476 10.57 -30.39 -14.98
C GLY A 476 11.04 -30.90 -13.61
N LYS A 477 12.06 -30.26 -13.03
CA LYS A 477 12.59 -30.56 -11.70
C LYS A 477 11.61 -30.23 -10.57
N ILE A 478 10.98 -29.06 -10.59
CA ILE A 478 9.96 -28.67 -9.60
C ILE A 478 8.77 -29.64 -9.67
N MET A 479 8.27 -29.95 -10.87
CA MET A 479 7.14 -30.88 -11.04
C MET A 479 7.47 -32.29 -10.56
N SER A 480 8.70 -32.76 -10.81
CA SER A 480 9.17 -34.06 -10.30
C SER A 480 9.29 -34.07 -8.76
N ALA A 481 9.82 -32.99 -8.18
CA ALA A 481 9.97 -32.85 -6.74
C ALA A 481 8.62 -32.71 -6.01
N LEU A 482 7.63 -32.08 -6.65
CA LEU A 482 6.24 -32.07 -6.17
C LEU A 482 5.63 -33.48 -6.20
N ALA A 483 5.77 -34.20 -7.32
CA ALA A 483 5.23 -35.54 -7.48
C ALA A 483 5.84 -36.56 -6.50
N SER A 484 7.12 -36.39 -6.14
CA SER A 484 7.80 -37.24 -5.16
C SER A 484 7.61 -36.81 -3.71
N GLY A 485 6.92 -35.68 -3.44
CA GLY A 485 6.78 -35.10 -2.11
C GLY A 485 8.04 -34.44 -1.55
N ALA A 486 9.07 -34.23 -2.38
CA ALA A 486 10.30 -33.54 -1.99
C ALA A 486 10.09 -32.02 -1.81
N LEU A 487 9.10 -31.43 -2.49
CA LEU A 487 8.61 -30.08 -2.19
C LEU A 487 7.22 -30.19 -1.54
N PRO A 488 7.12 -30.20 -0.20
CA PRO A 488 5.87 -30.50 0.50
C PRO A 488 4.97 -29.26 0.64
N ALA A 489 4.70 -28.54 -0.44
CA ALA A 489 3.75 -27.41 -0.41
C ALA A 489 2.33 -27.90 -0.10
N ASP A 490 1.53 -27.10 0.58
CA ASP A 490 0.14 -27.45 0.91
C ASP A 490 -0.77 -27.43 -0.33
N ALA A 491 -0.47 -26.55 -1.29
CA ALA A 491 -1.05 -26.58 -2.62
C ALA A 491 -0.03 -26.17 -3.68
N THR A 492 -0.30 -26.58 -4.92
CA THR A 492 0.39 -26.07 -6.11
C THR A 492 -0.62 -25.42 -7.04
N VAL A 493 -0.25 -24.28 -7.62
CA VAL A 493 -0.97 -23.66 -8.74
C VAL A 493 -0.07 -23.72 -9.95
N ASP A 494 -0.60 -24.17 -11.08
CA ASP A 494 0.13 -24.18 -12.35
C ASP A 494 -0.60 -23.34 -13.39
N PRO A 495 -0.33 -22.01 -13.43
CA PRO A 495 -0.94 -21.14 -14.42
C PRO A 495 -0.52 -21.44 -15.86
N PHE A 496 0.51 -22.28 -16.02
CA PHE A 496 1.16 -22.56 -17.28
C PHE A 496 0.85 -23.95 -17.83
N ALA A 497 -0.03 -24.70 -17.16
CA ALA A 497 -0.47 -26.01 -17.62
C ALA A 497 -1.09 -25.95 -19.03
N PRO A 498 -1.01 -27.02 -19.84
CA PRO A 498 -1.65 -27.07 -21.15
C PRO A 498 -3.14 -26.68 -21.10
N GLY A 499 -3.55 -25.78 -21.99
CA GLY A 499 -4.91 -25.25 -22.05
C GLY A 499 -5.13 -23.96 -21.24
N GLN A 500 -4.18 -23.55 -20.41
CA GLN A 500 -4.21 -22.22 -19.76
C GLN A 500 -3.75 -21.13 -20.73
N VAL A 501 -4.26 -19.91 -20.57
CA VAL A 501 -3.88 -18.78 -21.45
C VAL A 501 -2.42 -18.36 -21.29
N LEU A 502 -1.81 -18.61 -20.13
CA LEU A 502 -0.39 -18.34 -19.87
C LEU A 502 0.54 -19.49 -20.32
N SER A 503 0.02 -20.60 -20.84
CA SER A 503 0.85 -21.75 -21.27
C SER A 503 1.77 -21.46 -22.46
N ASN A 504 1.50 -20.40 -23.23
CA ASN A 504 2.29 -20.01 -24.39
C ASN A 504 3.00 -18.66 -24.15
N PRO A 505 4.32 -18.66 -23.84
CA PRO A 505 5.10 -17.44 -23.69
C PRO A 505 5.14 -16.55 -24.94
N ALA A 506 4.88 -17.09 -26.14
CA ALA A 506 4.82 -16.29 -27.36
C ALA A 506 3.52 -15.48 -27.49
N ASN A 507 2.54 -15.68 -26.60
CA ASN A 507 1.32 -14.89 -26.60
C ASN A 507 1.55 -13.51 -25.97
N THR A 508 1.96 -12.56 -26.81
CA THR A 508 2.26 -11.16 -26.42
C THR A 508 1.08 -10.37 -25.83
N GLN A 509 -0.13 -10.95 -25.84
CA GLN A 509 -1.24 -10.40 -25.09
C GLN A 509 -1.01 -10.50 -23.57
N TYR A 510 -0.44 -11.63 -23.10
CA TYR A 510 -0.26 -11.94 -21.69
C TYR A 510 1.20 -11.93 -21.25
N TRP A 511 2.13 -12.11 -22.18
CA TRP A 511 3.56 -12.12 -21.95
C TRP A 511 4.23 -10.89 -22.55
N ASP A 512 5.22 -10.36 -21.85
CA ASP A 512 6.16 -9.41 -22.45
C ASP A 512 6.98 -10.12 -23.55
N LYS A 513 7.55 -9.33 -24.47
CA LYS A 513 8.42 -9.81 -25.55
C LYS A 513 9.73 -10.42 -25.04
N ASP A 514 10.08 -10.23 -23.77
CA ASP A 514 11.19 -10.94 -23.13
C ASP A 514 10.86 -12.39 -22.73
N PHE A 515 9.63 -12.84 -23.01
CA PHE A 515 9.13 -14.18 -22.73
C PHE A 515 9.17 -14.58 -21.25
N THR A 516 9.51 -13.69 -20.32
CA THR A 516 9.70 -14.00 -18.90
C THR A 516 8.66 -13.29 -18.04
N HIS A 517 8.36 -12.05 -18.40
CA HIS A 517 7.47 -11.19 -17.65
C HIS A 517 6.07 -11.16 -18.27
N PHE A 518 5.12 -10.67 -17.48
CA PHE A 518 3.72 -10.65 -17.84
C PHE A 518 3.28 -9.22 -18.16
N THR A 519 2.46 -9.07 -19.19
CA THR A 519 1.73 -7.82 -19.41
C THR A 519 0.74 -7.59 -18.26
N ALA A 520 0.14 -6.40 -18.21
CA ALA A 520 -1.00 -6.12 -17.32
C ALA A 520 -2.10 -7.19 -17.39
N GLN A 521 -2.41 -7.71 -18.57
CA GLN A 521 -3.42 -8.76 -18.75
C GLN A 521 -2.93 -10.11 -18.20
N GLY A 522 -1.63 -10.42 -18.36
CA GLY A 522 -1.03 -11.61 -17.75
C GLY A 522 -1.02 -11.55 -16.23
N GLN A 523 -0.73 -10.39 -15.64
CA GLN A 523 -0.81 -10.16 -14.19
C GLN A 523 -2.25 -10.34 -13.66
N ALA A 524 -3.25 -9.82 -14.37
CA ALA A 524 -4.66 -10.02 -14.01
C ALA A 524 -5.07 -11.50 -14.05
N GLU A 525 -4.56 -12.24 -15.03
CA GLU A 525 -4.82 -13.67 -15.14
C GLU A 525 -4.13 -14.47 -14.01
N LEU A 526 -2.88 -14.14 -13.67
CA LEU A 526 -2.20 -14.72 -12.51
C LEU A 526 -3.01 -14.48 -11.23
N ALA A 527 -3.48 -13.26 -11.01
CA ALA A 527 -4.28 -12.91 -9.84
C ALA A 527 -5.54 -13.79 -9.75
N ARG A 528 -6.25 -13.97 -10.88
CA ARG A 528 -7.44 -14.80 -10.98
C ARG A 528 -7.17 -16.27 -10.67
N GLN A 529 -6.10 -16.82 -11.24
CA GLN A 529 -5.78 -18.25 -11.10
C GLN A 529 -5.26 -18.58 -9.68
N ILE A 530 -4.33 -17.78 -9.16
CA ILE A 530 -3.72 -17.99 -7.83
C ILE A 530 -4.75 -17.77 -6.72
N TRP A 531 -5.71 -16.86 -6.89
CA TRP A 531 -6.73 -16.55 -5.87
C TRP A 531 -7.48 -17.79 -5.37
N SER A 532 -7.79 -18.74 -6.26
CA SER A 532 -8.53 -19.95 -5.89
C SER A 532 -7.85 -20.73 -4.75
N SER A 533 -6.53 -20.87 -4.81
CA SER A 533 -5.71 -21.53 -3.79
C SER A 533 -5.50 -20.66 -2.56
N ILE A 534 -5.39 -19.34 -2.71
CA ILE A 534 -5.34 -18.42 -1.57
C ILE A 534 -6.61 -18.54 -0.73
N ARG A 535 -7.78 -18.49 -1.38
CA ARG A 535 -9.08 -18.60 -0.72
C ARG A 535 -9.23 -19.94 0.02
N ALA A 536 -8.82 -21.04 -0.60
CA ALA A 536 -8.82 -22.35 0.05
C ALA A 536 -7.87 -22.38 1.26
N GLY A 537 -6.69 -21.77 1.14
CA GLY A 537 -5.72 -21.66 2.22
C GLY A 537 -6.25 -20.89 3.43
N PHE A 538 -6.96 -19.76 3.22
CA PHE A 538 -7.60 -19.04 4.33
C PHE A 538 -8.63 -19.90 5.06
N ALA A 539 -9.46 -20.67 4.35
CA ALA A 539 -10.42 -21.59 4.98
C ALA A 539 -9.75 -22.71 5.78
N GLN A 540 -8.60 -23.24 5.31
CA GLN A 540 -7.91 -24.35 5.97
C GLN A 540 -6.99 -23.92 7.11
N SER A 541 -6.39 -22.74 7.02
CA SER A 541 -5.47 -22.23 8.05
C SER A 541 -6.14 -22.03 9.41
N GLY A 542 -7.45 -21.73 9.44
CA GLY A 542 -8.23 -21.60 10.67
C GLY A 542 -8.45 -22.91 11.44
N HIS A 543 -8.03 -24.05 10.90
CA HIS A 543 -8.12 -25.36 11.55
C HIS A 543 -6.78 -25.92 12.05
N ARG A 544 -5.68 -25.16 11.93
CA ARG A 544 -4.31 -25.61 12.31
C ARG A 544 -3.87 -25.15 13.72
N GLU A 545 -4.81 -24.76 14.60
CA GLU A 545 -4.55 -24.36 16.00
C GLU A 545 -4.01 -25.49 16.87
#